data_AF-A0A938AFS9-F1
#
_entry.id   AF-A0A938AFS9-F1
#
_cell.length_a   1.000
_cell.length_b   1.000
_cell.length_c   1.000
_cell.angle_alpha   90.00
_cell.angle_beta   90.00
_cell.angle_gamma   90.00
#
_symmetry.space_group_name_H-M   'P 1'
#
loop_
_entity.id
_entity.type
_entity.pdbx_description
1 polymer ?
#
loop_
_entity_poly.entity_id
_entity_poly.type
_entity_poly.pdbx_seq_one_letter_code
_entity_poly.pdbx_strand_id
1 'polypeptide(L)'
;MRGLVWIVAVAALVVWSLLAWGVGSVVDTASDWAAANADLVSSSPGIIETLSWALGGLGSAGEVIVAVVWLIGVIVIVLIALAARYLARGGKLPGILRRG
;
A
#
# COMPACT_ATOMS: atom_id res chain seq x y z
N MET A 1 -25.17 6.85 -10.35
CA MET A 1 -23.87 6.30 -10.80
C MET A 1 -22.66 7.15 -10.39
N ARG A 2 -22.70 8.50 -10.45
CA ARG A 2 -21.53 9.36 -10.14
C ARG A 2 -21.01 9.29 -8.70
N GLY A 3 -21.88 9.11 -7.71
CA GLY A 3 -21.47 8.95 -6.30
C GLY A 3 -20.88 7.58 -5.99
N LEU A 4 -21.34 6.54 -6.70
CA LEU A 4 -20.93 5.15 -6.46
C LEU A 4 -19.43 4.95 -6.73
N VAL A 5 -18.90 5.57 -7.78
CA VAL A 5 -17.46 5.51 -8.13
C VAL A 5 -16.59 6.03 -6.98
N TRP A 6 -17.00 7.12 -6.34
CA TRP A 6 -16.27 7.69 -5.21
C TRP A 6 -16.41 6.84 -3.94
N ILE A 7 -17.58 6.28 -3.69
CA ILE A 7 -17.79 5.36 -2.56
C ILE A 7 -16.88 4.13 -2.71
N VAL A 8 -16.81 3.55 -3.90
CA VAL A 8 -15.93 2.41 -4.19
C VAL A 8 -14.46 2.80 -4.08
N ALA A 9 -14.06 3.97 -4.58
CA ALA A 9 -12.69 4.46 -4.48
C ALA A 9 -12.26 4.69 -3.02
N VAL A 10 -13.14 5.28 -2.19
CA VAL A 10 -12.89 5.48 -0.75
C VAL A 10 -12.80 4.13 -0.04
N ALA A 11 -13.70 3.19 -0.32
CA ALA A 11 -13.64 1.86 0.25
C ALA A 11 -12.33 1.14 -0.12
N ALA A 12 -11.91 1.23 -1.40
CA ALA A 12 -10.65 0.68 -1.86
C ALA A 12 -9.44 1.32 -1.15
N LEU A 13 -9.45 2.65 -0.95
CA LEU A 13 -8.39 3.35 -0.21
C LEU A 13 -8.31 2.90 1.26
N VAL A 14 -9.45 2.71 1.93
CA VAL A 14 -9.49 2.23 3.31
C VAL A 14 -8.90 0.82 3.39
N VAL A 15 -9.38 -0.10 2.55
CA VAL A 15 -8.88 -1.48 2.50
C VAL A 15 -7.38 -1.51 2.17
N TRP A 16 -6.95 -0.74 1.16
CA TRP A 16 -5.55 -0.66 0.78
C TRP A 16 -4.66 -0.14 1.91
N SER A 17 -5.12 0.89 2.63
CA SER A 17 -4.39 1.43 3.77
C SER A 17 -4.28 0.41 4.89
N LEU A 18 -5.36 -0.28 5.23
CA LEU A 18 -5.34 -1.34 6.24
C LEU A 18 -4.40 -2.49 5.86
N LEU A 19 -4.36 -2.88 4.58
CA LEU A 19 -3.45 -3.92 4.11
C LEU A 19 -1.99 -3.47 4.17
N ALA A 20 -1.67 -2.28 3.64
CA ALA A 20 -0.28 -1.80 3.60
C ALA A 20 0.29 -1.65 5.01
N TRP A 21 -0.43 -0.95 5.90
CA TRP A 21 0.03 -0.71 7.27
C TRP A 21 -0.11 -1.96 8.15
N GLY A 22 -1.13 -2.79 7.93
CA GLY A 22 -1.28 -4.06 8.64
C GLY A 22 -0.14 -5.01 8.33
N VAL A 23 0.21 -5.20 7.05
CA VAL A 23 1.36 -6.02 6.65
C VAL A 23 2.66 -5.42 7.19
N GLY A 24 2.85 -4.10 7.08
CA GLY A 24 4.01 -3.42 7.66
C GLY A 24 4.18 -3.70 9.16
N SER A 25 3.11 -3.53 9.94
CA SER A 25 3.15 -3.77 11.40
C SER A 25 3.49 -5.22 11.78
N VAL A 26 3.03 -6.19 10.98
CA VAL A 26 3.36 -7.61 11.19
C VAL A 26 4.83 -7.86 10.89
N VAL A 27 5.35 -7.27 9.82
CA VAL A 27 6.78 -7.39 9.45
C VAL A 27 7.67 -6.76 10.50
N ASP A 28 7.31 -5.59 11.04
CA ASP A 28 8.07 -4.94 12.12
C ASP A 28 8.06 -5.80 13.38
N THR A 29 6.88 -6.28 13.80
CA THR A 29 6.76 -7.16 14.97
C THR A 29 7.55 -8.46 14.81
N ALA A 30 7.54 -9.04 13.60
CA ALA A 30 8.31 -10.24 13.30
C ALA A 30 9.83 -9.98 13.31
N SER A 31 10.26 -8.83 12.79
CA SER A 31 11.67 -8.41 12.79
C SER A 31 12.18 -8.18 14.21
N ASP A 32 11.38 -7.50 15.06
CA ASP A 32 11.70 -7.26 16.46
C ASP A 32 11.77 -8.57 17.26
N TRP A 33 10.80 -9.47 17.03
CA TRP A 33 10.82 -10.79 17.63
C TRP A 33 12.06 -11.58 17.20
N ALA A 34 12.40 -11.57 15.91
CA ALA A 34 13.58 -12.28 15.41
C ALA A 34 14.89 -11.69 15.98
N ALA A 35 14.98 -10.37 16.13
CA ALA A 35 16.13 -9.72 16.74
C ALA A 35 16.28 -10.07 18.23
N ALA A 36 15.18 -10.13 18.97
CA ALA A 36 15.17 -10.49 20.38
C ALA A 36 15.49 -11.98 20.64
N ASN A 37 15.34 -12.85 19.63
CA ASN A 37 15.58 -14.29 19.72
C ASN A 37 16.79 -14.74 18.88
N ALA A 38 17.66 -13.81 18.49
CA ALA A 38 18.83 -14.11 17.66
C ALA A 38 19.83 -15.07 18.35
N ASP A 39 19.82 -15.10 19.68
CA ASP A 39 20.55 -16.02 20.55
C ASP A 39 20.08 -17.48 20.43
N LEU A 40 18.82 -17.72 20.05
CA LEU A 40 18.30 -19.06 19.78
C LEU A 40 18.79 -19.65 18.46
N VAL A 41 19.24 -18.81 17.51
CA VAL A 41 19.69 -19.23 16.17
C VAL A 41 21.19 -19.52 16.16
N SER A 42 21.99 -18.81 16.96
CA SER A 42 23.43 -19.00 17.02
C SER A 42 24.00 -18.63 18.39
N SER A 43 24.95 -19.43 18.88
CA SER A 43 25.72 -19.15 20.10
C SER A 43 26.98 -18.31 19.85
N SER A 44 27.25 -17.92 18.59
CA SER A 44 28.41 -17.10 18.23
C SER A 44 28.10 -15.62 18.41
N PRO A 45 28.82 -14.89 19.29
CA PRO A 45 28.55 -13.48 19.57
C PRO A 45 28.58 -12.59 18.32
N GLY A 46 29.48 -12.87 17.37
CA GLY A 46 29.60 -12.12 16.13
C GLY A 46 28.42 -12.31 15.17
N ILE A 47 27.81 -13.50 15.17
CA ILE A 47 26.64 -13.82 14.32
C ILE A 47 25.37 -13.18 14.89
N ILE A 48 25.22 -13.19 16.22
CA ILE A 48 24.10 -12.52 16.92
C ILE A 48 24.11 -11.03 16.62
N GLU A 49 25.28 -10.39 16.71
CA GLU A 49 25.42 -8.97 16.41
C GLU A 49 25.01 -8.67 14.95
N THR A 50 25.56 -9.39 13.97
CA THR A 50 25.19 -9.15 12.56
C THR A 50 23.70 -9.37 12.27
N LEU A 51 23.08 -10.39 12.88
CA LEU A 51 21.64 -10.63 12.76
C LEU A 51 20.81 -9.49 13.38
N SER A 52 21.19 -9.01 14.55
CA SER A 52 20.48 -7.91 15.23
C SER A 52 20.51 -6.62 14.41
N TRP A 53 21.66 -6.27 13.81
CA TRP A 53 21.80 -5.13 12.91
C TRP A 53 21.02 -5.32 11.61
N ALA A 54 21.08 -6.51 11.01
CA ALA A 54 20.38 -6.80 9.76
C ALA A 54 18.85 -6.76 9.94
N LEU A 55 18.33 -7.34 11.02
CA LEU A 55 16.89 -7.39 11.32
C LEU A 55 16.36 -6.03 11.77
N GLY A 56 17.11 -5.29 12.60
CA GLY A 56 16.75 -3.91 12.96
C GLY A 56 16.77 -2.95 11.76
N GLY A 57 17.73 -3.13 10.85
CA GLY A 57 17.76 -2.42 9.58
C GLY A 57 16.57 -2.76 8.67
N LEU A 58 16.13 -4.03 8.69
CA LEU A 58 14.99 -4.49 7.90
C LEU A 58 13.66 -3.84 8.33
N GLY A 59 13.43 -3.63 9.63
CA GLY A 59 12.25 -2.91 10.13
C GLY A 59 12.20 -1.47 9.61
N SER A 60 13.30 -0.71 9.79
CA SER A 60 13.36 0.67 9.31
C SER A 60 13.25 0.82 7.78
N ALA A 61 13.84 -0.12 7.02
CA ALA A 61 13.70 -0.16 5.57
C ALA A 61 12.29 -0.62 5.14
N GLY A 62 11.68 -1.49 5.94
CA GLY A 62 10.32 -2.01 5.75
C GLY A 62 9.29 -0.89 5.77
N GLU A 63 9.40 0.05 6.71
CA GLU A 63 8.49 1.19 6.81
C GLU A 63 8.54 2.09 5.55
N VAL A 64 9.74 2.34 5.02
CA VAL A 64 9.93 3.11 3.77
C VAL A 64 9.30 2.37 2.58
N ILE A 65 9.51 1.07 2.47
CA ILE A 65 8.92 0.24 1.40
C ILE A 65 7.39 0.25 1.49
N VAL A 66 6.85 0.08 2.70
CA VAL A 66 5.40 0.13 2.96
C VAL A 66 4.83 1.49 2.55
N ALA A 67 5.50 2.59 2.90
CA ALA A 67 5.08 3.93 2.52
C ALA A 67 5.08 4.15 1.00
N VAL A 68 6.11 3.67 0.29
CA VAL A 68 6.20 3.75 -1.18
C VAL A 68 5.10 2.94 -1.85
N VAL A 69 4.90 1.69 -1.43
CA VAL A 69 3.84 0.81 -1.97
C VAL A 69 2.47 1.41 -1.70
N TRP A 70 2.25 1.90 -0.47
CA TRP A 70 1.01 2.58 -0.09
C TRP A 70 0.72 3.77 -1.02
N LEU A 71 1.71 4.66 -1.22
CA LEU A 71 1.58 5.85 -2.08
C LEU A 71 1.25 5.48 -3.53
N ILE A 72 1.93 4.47 -4.08
CA ILE A 72 1.66 3.99 -5.44
C ILE A 72 0.20 3.51 -5.55
N GLY A 73 -0.27 2.70 -4.59
CA GLY A 73 -1.65 2.22 -4.61
C GLY A 73 -2.69 3.34 -4.48
N VAL A 74 -2.43 4.36 -3.64
CA VAL A 74 -3.28 5.55 -3.54
C VAL A 74 -3.37 6.27 -4.90
N ILE A 75 -2.22 6.50 -5.55
CA ILE A 75 -2.17 7.16 -6.87
C ILE A 75 -2.99 6.35 -7.88
N VAL A 76 -2.80 5.04 -7.95
CA VAL A 76 -3.53 4.17 -8.89
C VAL A 76 -5.05 4.22 -8.65
N ILE A 77 -5.49 4.10 -7.40
CA ILE A 77 -6.93 4.14 -7.06
C ILE A 77 -7.54 5.49 -7.47
N VAL A 78 -6.86 6.60 -7.18
CA VAL A 78 -7.32 7.95 -7.54
C VAL A 78 -7.36 8.12 -9.05
N LEU A 79 -6.33 7.69 -9.79
CA LEU A 79 -6.29 7.79 -11.25
C LEU A 79 -7.41 6.99 -11.91
N ILE A 80 -7.69 5.78 -11.43
CA ILE A 80 -8.80 4.95 -11.92
C ILE A 80 -10.14 5.65 -11.66
N ALA A 81 -10.36 6.17 -10.45
CA ALA A 81 -11.59 6.89 -10.11
C ALA A 81 -11.78 8.14 -10.98
N LEU A 82 -10.69 8.85 -11.27
CA LEU A 82 -10.69 10.04 -12.11
C LEU A 82 -10.98 9.69 -13.58
N ALA A 83 -10.32 8.67 -14.13
CA ALA A 83 -10.56 8.18 -15.48
C ALA A 83 -12.01 7.72 -15.68
N ALA A 84 -12.54 6.94 -14.74
CA ALA A 84 -13.94 6.52 -14.75
C ALA A 84 -14.91 7.72 -14.76
N ARG A 85 -14.58 8.80 -14.03
CA ARG A 85 -15.36 10.04 -14.01
C ARG A 85 -15.30 10.79 -15.35
N TYR A 86 -14.15 10.82 -16.02
CA TYR A 86 -14.01 11.46 -17.34
C TYR A 86 -14.77 10.70 -18.42
N LEU A 87 -14.66 9.37 -18.48
CA LEU A 87 -15.41 8.54 -19.43
C LEU A 87 -16.92 8.71 -19.25
N ALA A 88 -17.40 8.76 -18.00
CA ALA A 88 -18.82 9.00 -17.71
C ALA A 88 -19.33 10.41 -18.11
N ARG A 89 -18.45 11.36 -18.45
CA ARG A 89 -18.80 12.70 -18.93
C ARG A 89 -18.76 12.81 -20.46
N GLY A 90 -17.92 12.04 -21.14
CA GLY A 90 -17.74 12.09 -22.60
C GLY A 90 -18.89 11.49 -23.43
N GLY A 91 -19.82 10.75 -22.81
CA GLY A 91 -20.91 10.05 -23.52
C GLY A 91 -22.11 10.89 -23.95
N LYS A 92 -22.08 12.23 -23.82
CA LYS A 92 -23.13 13.10 -24.40
C LYS A 92 -22.62 13.73 -25.68
N LEU A 93 -22.82 13.04 -26.81
CA LEU A 93 -22.76 13.67 -28.12
C LEU A 93 -23.75 14.86 -28.13
N PRO A 94 -23.35 16.07 -28.54
CA PRO A 94 -24.27 17.18 -28.71
C PRO A 94 -25.35 16.76 -29.71
N GLY A 95 -26.62 16.92 -29.33
CA GLY A 95 -27.80 16.50 -30.10
C GLY A 95 -27.99 17.20 -31.45
N ILE A 96 -26.97 17.91 -31.94
CA ILE A 96 -26.92 18.59 -33.23
C ILE A 96 -26.82 17.60 -34.40
N LEU A 97 -26.38 16.36 -34.18
CA LEU A 97 -26.29 15.33 -35.24
C LEU A 97 -27.55 14.45 -35.39
N ARG A 98 -28.66 14.76 -34.72
CA ARG A 98 -29.88 13.91 -34.73
C ARG A 98 -31.00 14.42 -35.65
N ARG A 99 -30.77 15.49 -36.42
CA ARG A 99 -31.72 16.00 -37.43
C ARG A 99 -31.00 16.18 -38.76
N GLY A 100 -31.00 15.11 -39.55
CA GLY A 100 -30.60 15.06 -40.95
C GLY A 100 -31.32 13.88 -41.58
#